data_AF-A0A619I436-F1
#
_entry.id   AF-A0A619I436-F1
#
_cell.length_a   1.000
_cell.length_b   1.000
_cell.length_c   1.000
_cell.angle_alpha   90.00
_cell.angle_beta   90.00
_cell.angle_gamma   90.00
#
_symmetry.space_group_name_H-M   'P 1'
#
loop_
_entity.id
_entity.type
_entity.pdbx_description
1 polymer ?
#
loop_
_entity_poly.entity_id
_entity_poly.type
_entity_poly.pdbx_seq_one_letter_code
_entity_poly.pdbx_strand_id
1 'polypeptide(L)' 'MSQQNEFTEATAICNEIGGAVLEILAQKRDLSVQSLIDVIEDGLSGNFTYTSEREQGMERAVNILKRFI' A
#
# COMPACT_ATOMS: atom_id res chain seq x y z
N MET A 1 10.62 -17.24 17.13
CA MET A 1 10.85 -16.82 15.73
C MET A 1 9.61 -16.14 15.10
N SER A 2 8.68 -15.56 15.88
CA SER A 2 7.46 -14.90 15.35
C SER A 2 7.62 -13.40 15.15
N GLN A 3 8.31 -12.71 16.07
CA GLN A 3 8.43 -11.24 16.05
C GLN A 3 9.06 -10.70 14.77
N GLN A 4 10.10 -11.37 14.25
CA GLN A 4 10.81 -10.92 13.06
C GLN A 4 9.92 -10.93 11.80
N ASN A 5 8.89 -11.78 11.78
CA ASN A 5 7.94 -11.88 10.68
C ASN A 5 6.88 -10.76 10.74
N GLU A 6 6.43 -10.40 11.94
CA GLU A 6 5.47 -9.30 12.17
C GLU A 6 6.07 -7.93 11.82
N PHE A 7 7.35 -7.70 12.15
CA PHE A 7 8.02 -6.45 11.77
C PHE A 7 8.17 -6.31 10.26
N THR A 8 8.48 -7.39 9.54
CA THR A 8 8.57 -7.39 8.08
C THR A 8 7.21 -7.08 7.45
N GLU A 9 6.14 -7.72 7.92
CA GLU A 9 4.78 -7.47 7.45
C GLU A 9 4.33 -6.03 7.70
N ALA A 10 4.53 -5.52 8.91
CA ALA A 10 4.19 -4.13 9.23
C ALA A 10 4.99 -3.14 8.38
N THR A 11 6.27 -3.43 8.12
CA THR A 11 7.12 -2.60 7.27
C THR A 11 6.63 -2.58 5.83
N ALA A 12 6.25 -3.73 5.26
CA ALA A 12 5.71 -3.81 3.91
C ALA A 12 4.43 -2.96 3.77
N ILE A 13 3.50 -3.08 4.73
CA ILE A 13 2.26 -2.27 4.73
C ILE A 13 2.59 -0.77 4.82
N CYS A 14 3.48 -0.38 5.73
CA CYS A 14 3.89 1.02 5.88
C CYS A 14 4.54 1.58 4.62
N ASN A 15 5.34 0.77 3.91
CA ASN A 15 5.99 1.17 2.68
C ASN A 15 4.97 1.43 1.56
N GLU A 16 3.97 0.56 1.40
CA GLU A 16 2.94 0.77 0.35
C GLU A 16 2.06 1.99 0.66
N ILE A 17 1.61 2.15 1.91
CA ILE A 17 0.82 3.33 2.30
C ILE A 17 1.66 4.61 2.17
N GLY A 18 2.91 4.59 2.65
CA GLY A 18 3.82 5.73 2.55
C GLY A 18 4.14 6.11 1.10
N GLY A 19 4.37 5.11 0.24
CA GLY A 19 4.55 5.32 -1.20
C GLY A 19 3.33 5.96 -1.85
N ALA A 20 2.12 5.48 -1.53
CA ALA A 20 0.89 6.07 -2.04
C ALA A 20 0.69 7.52 -1.59
N VAL A 21 1.03 7.87 -0.34
CA VAL A 21 1.01 9.26 0.13
C VAL A 21 1.95 10.13 -0.71
N LEU A 22 3.18 9.69 -0.95
CA LEU A 22 4.14 10.44 -1.74
C LEU A 22 3.67 10.66 -3.19
N GLU A 23 3.08 9.64 -3.81
CA GLU A 23 2.53 9.70 -5.16
C GLU A 23 1.38 10.72 -5.27
N ILE A 24 0.43 10.68 -4.33
CA ILE A 24 -0.70 11.62 -4.27
C ILE A 24 -0.20 13.07 -4.14
N LEU A 25 0.76 13.29 -3.24
CA LEU A 25 1.34 14.62 -3.03
C LEU A 25 2.12 15.11 -4.26
N ALA A 26 2.87 14.23 -4.93
CA ALA A 26 3.57 14.55 -6.17
C ALA A 26 2.60 14.94 -7.29
N GLN A 27 1.46 14.26 -7.37
CA GLN A 27 0.38 14.55 -8.32
C GLN A 27 -0.50 15.74 -7.92
N LYS A 28 -0.30 16.35 -6.74
CA LYS A 28 -1.13 17.42 -6.18
C LYS A 28 -2.62 17.05 -6.10
N ARG A 29 -2.91 15.77 -5.86
CA ARG A 29 -4.27 15.27 -5.62
C ARG A 29 -4.64 15.47 -4.14
N ASP A 30 -5.94 15.51 -3.86
CA ASP A 30 -6.44 15.53 -2.49
C ASP A 30 -6.08 14.23 -1.77
N LEU A 31 -5.53 14.36 -0.56
CA LEU A 31 -5.17 13.22 0.27
C LEU A 31 -6.41 12.72 1.04
N SER A 32 -6.90 11.56 0.64
CA SER A 32 -8.03 10.86 1.24
C SER A 32 -7.76 9.35 1.32
N VAL A 33 -8.53 8.63 2.15
CA VAL A 33 -8.45 7.17 2.22
C VAL A 33 -8.74 6.53 0.87
N GLN A 34 -9.75 7.04 0.14
CA GLN A 34 -10.08 6.54 -1.19
C GLN A 34 -8.93 6.76 -2.18
N SER A 35 -8.33 7.95 -2.21
CA SER A 35 -7.19 8.21 -3.11
C SER A 35 -5.98 7.33 -2.83
N LEU A 36 -5.77 6.92 -1.57
CA LEU A 36 -4.70 5.97 -1.21
C LEU A 36 -5.02 4.57 -1.74
N ILE A 37 -6.27 4.12 -1.62
CA ILE A 37 -6.73 2.85 -2.18
C ILE A 37 -6.54 2.86 -3.70
N ASP A 38 -6.99 3.91 -4.38
CA ASP A 38 -6.90 4.01 -5.84
C ASP A 38 -5.45 3.86 -6.32
N VAL A 39 -4.50 4.57 -5.71
CA VAL A 39 -3.08 4.50 -6.10
C VAL A 39 -2.49 3.10 -5.89
N ILE A 40 -2.86 2.42 -4.80
CA ILE A 40 -2.35 1.07 -4.52
C ILE A 40 -3.00 0.03 -5.45
N GLU A 41 -4.30 0.15 -5.74
CA GLU A 41 -5.02 -0.74 -6.67
C GLU A 41 -4.57 -0.52 -8.14
N ASP A 42 -4.25 0.72 -8.53
CA ASP A 42 -3.61 1.03 -9.82
C ASP A 42 -2.25 0.32 -9.95
N GLY A 43 -1.47 0.29 -8.87
CA GLY A 43 -0.22 -0.48 -8.80
C GLY A 43 -0.44 -1.98 -9.01
N LEU A 44 -1.42 -2.56 -8.31
CA LEU A 44 -1.78 -3.99 -8.42
C LEU A 44 -2.31 -4.40 -9.79
N SER A 45 -3.05 -3.51 -10.46
CA SER A 45 -3.64 -3.77 -11.78
C SER A 45 -2.69 -3.48 -12.95
N GLY A 46 -1.56 -2.83 -12.69
CA GLY A 46 -0.53 -2.54 -13.68
C GLY A 46 0.24 -3.78 -14.16
N ASN A 47 0.88 -3.67 -15.32
CA ASN A 47 1.75 -4.72 -15.86
C ASN A 47 3.16 -4.69 -15.23
N PHE A 48 3.24 -4.59 -13.92
CA PHE A 48 4.51 -4.59 -13.18
C PHE A 48 4.74 -5.97 -12.57
N THR A 49 5.96 -6.48 -12.67
CA THR A 49 6.37 -7.67 -11.92
C THR A 49 6.89 -7.22 -10.57
N TYR A 50 6.13 -7.47 -9.52
CA TYR A 50 6.53 -7.18 -8.15
C TYR A 50 7.04 -8.45 -7.45
N THR A 51 7.75 -8.26 -6.34
CA THR A 51 8.01 -9.38 -5.43
C THR A 51 6.69 -9.78 -4.77
N SER A 52 6.54 -11.06 -4.43
CA SER A 52 5.36 -11.55 -3.72
C SER A 52 5.11 -10.81 -2.40
N GLU A 53 6.17 -10.40 -1.72
CA GLU A 53 6.10 -9.58 -0.50
C GLU A 53 5.45 -8.22 -0.76
N ARG A 54 5.78 -7.58 -1.88
CA ARG A 54 5.22 -6.28 -2.24
C ARG A 54 3.76 -6.39 -2.66
N GLU A 55 3.40 -7.41 -3.45
CA GLU A 55 2.00 -7.69 -3.81
C GLU A 55 1.15 -7.92 -2.57
N GLN A 56 1.62 -8.76 -1.64
CA GLN A 56 0.94 -9.00 -0.37
C GLN A 56 0.86 -7.73 0.50
N GLY A 57 1.92 -6.91 0.50
CA GLY A 57 1.93 -5.61 1.15
C GLY A 57 0.83 -4.68 0.62
N MET A 58 0.69 -4.61 -0.70
CA MET A 58 -0.34 -3.80 -1.38
C MET A 58 -1.75 -4.30 -1.05
N GLU A 59 -2.01 -5.60 -1.18
CA GLU A 59 -3.32 -6.19 -0.86
C GLU A 59 -3.70 -5.95 0.62
N ARG A 60 -2.76 -6.13 1.54
CA ARG A 60 -2.99 -5.91 2.98
C ARG A 60 -3.21 -4.44 3.29
N ALA A 61 -2.44 -3.54 2.68
CA ALA A 61 -2.62 -2.10 2.83
C ALA A 61 -4.04 -1.68 2.37
N VAL A 62 -4.49 -2.12 1.20
CA VAL A 62 -5.85 -1.88 0.70
C VAL A 62 -6.90 -2.40 1.68
N ASN A 63 -6.75 -3.64 2.17
CA ASN A 63 -7.70 -4.23 3.12
C ASN A 63 -7.78 -3.47 4.46
N ILE A 64 -6.67 -2.90 4.93
CA ILE A 64 -6.64 -2.06 6.13
C ILE A 64 -7.34 -0.73 5.85
N LEU A 65 -7.00 -0.06 4.74
CA LEU A 65 -7.59 1.23 4.36
C LEU A 65 -9.10 1.14 4.16
N LYS A 66 -9.60 0.04 3.58
CA LYS A 66 -11.03 -0.24 3.41
C LYS A 66 -11.82 -0.31 4.73
N ARG A 67 -11.17 -0.36 5.89
CA ARG A 67 -11.84 -0.30 7.21
C ARG A 67 -12.17 1.13 7.67
N PHE A 68 -11.64 2.14 6.98
CA PHE A 68 -11.79 3.56 7.34
C PHE A 68 -12.76 4.31 6.40
N ILE A 69 -13.46 3.59 5.52
CA ILE A 69 -14.49 4.06 4.59
C ILE A 69 -15.74 3.19 4.75
#